data_AF-A0A1F6ZS78-F1
#
_entry.id   AF-A0A1F6ZS78-F1
#
_cell.length_a   1.000
_cell.length_b   1.000
_cell.length_c   1.000
_cell.angle_alpha   90.00
_cell.angle_beta   90.00
_cell.angle_gamma   90.00
#
_symmetry.space_group_name_H-M   'P 1'
#
loop_
_entity.id
_entity.type
_entity.pdbx_description
1 polymer ?
#
loop_
_entity_poly.entity_id
_entity_poly.type
_entity_poly.pdbx_seq_one_letter_code
_entity_poly.pdbx_strand_id
1 'polypeptide(L)'
;MINKIKNNVFQLYFKEFGSCVYLLLLNGLRVLVDTSSKENKEELLKDLQELDIKPEEVNIILLTHTHWDHTGNLPVFKNAEIYDANNIDKLTLEKIKVIKTPGHTKDSRCFLYQDILFSGDTIFHNGGRGRTDLPGGSEKEILNSIEKLNKIKYKILCPGHVD
;
A
#
# COMPACT_ATOMS: atom_id res chain seq x y z
N MET A 1 -11.49 5.68 9.10
CA MET A 1 -11.64 4.75 10.26
C MET A 1 -10.31 4.06 10.50
N ILE A 2 -9.83 4.03 11.75
CA ILE A 2 -8.47 3.59 12.07
C ILE A 2 -8.49 2.21 12.72
N ASN A 3 -7.81 1.26 12.10
CA ASN A 3 -7.56 -0.06 12.66
C ASN A 3 -6.08 -0.22 13.04
N LYS A 4 -5.79 -0.54 14.30
CA LYS A 4 -4.42 -0.76 14.77
C LYS A 4 -4.01 -2.21 14.52
N ILE A 5 -3.14 -2.44 13.53
CA ILE A 5 -2.63 -3.77 13.18
C ILE A 5 -1.52 -4.20 14.17
N LYS A 6 -0.60 -3.27 14.46
CA LYS A 6 0.48 -3.44 15.46
C LYS A 6 0.74 -2.12 16.17
N ASN A 7 1.60 -2.13 17.18
CA ASN A 7 2.00 -0.92 17.91
C ASN A 7 2.49 0.23 17.02
N ASN A 8 3.09 -0.09 15.88
CA ASN A 8 3.65 0.88 14.96
C ASN A 8 3.09 0.77 13.53
N VAL A 9 1.96 0.07 13.35
CA VAL A 9 1.32 -0.14 12.04
C VAL A 9 -0.18 0.04 12.16
N PHE A 10 -0.73 0.95 11.37
CA PHE A 10 -2.13 1.34 11.35
C PHE A 10 -2.69 1.19 9.94
N GLN A 11 -3.93 0.74 9.83
CA GLN A 11 -4.70 0.72 8.61
C GLN A 11 -5.75 1.82 8.68
N LEU A 12 -5.81 2.64 7.64
CA LEU A 12 -6.81 3.65 7.40
C LEU A 12 -7.68 3.16 6.24
N TYR A 13 -8.98 3.05 6.49
CA TYR A 13 -9.95 2.65 5.48
C TYR A 13 -11.14 3.60 5.49
N PHE A 14 -11.80 3.70 4.35
CA PHE A 14 -12.68 4.81 4.00
C PHE A 14 -14.03 4.33 3.49
N LYS A 15 -15.01 5.24 3.43
CA LYS A 15 -16.35 4.90 2.97
C LYS A 15 -16.47 4.89 1.45
N GLU A 16 -15.81 5.83 0.78
CA GLU A 16 -15.82 5.91 -0.67
C GLU A 16 -14.80 4.93 -1.27
N PHE A 17 -15.06 4.49 -2.50
CA PHE A 17 -14.18 3.57 -3.20
C PHE A 17 -12.76 4.13 -3.28
N GLY A 18 -11.80 3.32 -2.85
CA GLY A 18 -10.39 3.68 -2.79
C GLY A 18 -9.63 2.63 -2.01
N SER A 19 -8.32 2.60 -2.19
CA SER A 19 -7.48 1.68 -1.45
C SER A 19 -7.45 1.99 0.05
N CYS A 20 -7.20 0.96 0.85
CA CYS A 20 -6.67 1.09 2.20
C CYS A 20 -5.33 1.82 2.14
N VAL A 21 -5.11 2.67 3.13
CA VAL A 21 -3.82 3.32 3.37
C VAL A 21 -3.21 2.71 4.62
N TYR A 22 -1.93 2.36 4.57
CA TYR A 22 -1.23 1.83 5.75
C TYR A 22 -0.17 2.79 6.23
N LEU A 23 -0.25 3.18 7.50
CA LEU A 23 0.76 4.00 8.15
C LEU A 23 1.70 3.12 8.98
N LEU A 24 2.99 3.22 8.70
CA LEU A 24 4.06 2.62 9.48
C LEU A 24 4.88 3.71 10.18
N LEU A 25 5.10 3.54 11.47
CA LEU A 25 5.99 4.37 12.28
C LEU A 25 7.32 3.63 12.45
N LEU A 26 8.37 4.11 11.78
CA LEU A 26 9.66 3.42 11.66
C LEU A 26 10.82 4.34 12.04
N ASN A 27 11.41 4.15 13.22
CA ASN A 27 12.60 4.90 13.67
C ASN A 27 12.45 6.44 13.54
N GLY A 28 11.27 6.98 13.88
CA GLY A 28 10.96 8.41 13.73
C GLY A 28 10.45 8.82 12.34
N LEU A 29 10.47 7.92 11.35
CA LEU A 29 9.86 8.13 10.04
C LEU A 29 8.40 7.70 10.04
N ARG A 30 7.58 8.46 9.32
CA ARG A 30 6.18 8.16 9.01
C ARG A 30 6.11 7.75 7.54
N VAL A 31 5.79 6.48 7.33
CA VAL A 31 5.75 5.86 5.99
C VAL A 31 4.31 5.48 5.69
N LEU A 32 3.78 5.94 4.56
CA LEU A 32 2.51 5.46 4.03
C LEU A 32 2.73 4.40 2.96
N VAL A 33 1.85 3.41 2.92
CA VAL A 33 1.63 2.55 1.76
C VAL A 33 0.31 2.97 1.13
N ASP A 34 0.39 3.43 -0.12
CA ASP A 34 -0.68 4.06 -0.90
C ASP A 34 -1.31 5.30 -0.22
N THR A 35 -2.23 5.96 -0.94
CA THR A 35 -2.87 7.22 -0.52
C THR A 35 -4.38 7.27 -0.79
N SER A 36 -4.99 6.14 -1.17
CA SER A 36 -6.40 6.07 -1.55
C SER A 36 -6.78 6.96 -2.76
N SER A 37 -8.08 7.01 -3.05
CA SER A 37 -8.69 7.86 -4.07
C SER A 37 -8.89 9.30 -3.59
N LYS A 38 -9.02 10.25 -4.51
CA LYS A 38 -9.20 11.68 -4.17
C LYS A 38 -10.48 11.95 -3.38
N GLU A 39 -11.50 11.11 -3.56
CA GLU A 39 -12.77 11.14 -2.85
C GLU A 39 -12.57 10.93 -1.33
N ASN A 40 -11.56 10.14 -0.95
CA ASN A 40 -11.24 9.82 0.44
C ASN A 40 -10.34 10.86 1.13
N LYS A 41 -10.03 11.99 0.48
CA LYS A 41 -9.10 12.99 1.01
C LYS A 41 -9.45 13.46 2.43
N GLU A 42 -10.72 13.81 2.66
CA GLU A 42 -11.15 14.39 3.93
C GLU A 42 -11.05 13.37 5.07
N GLU A 43 -11.45 12.12 4.82
CA GLU A 43 -11.32 11.03 5.79
C GLU A 43 -9.85 10.68 6.06
N LEU A 44 -9.00 10.63 5.03
CA LEU A 44 -7.55 10.40 5.18
C LEU A 44 -6.90 11.47 6.06
N LEU A 45 -7.21 12.75 5.81
CA LEU A 45 -6.68 13.86 6.61
C LEU A 45 -7.18 13.80 8.07
N LYS A 46 -8.45 13.47 8.26
CA LYS A 46 -9.04 13.32 9.59
C LYS A 46 -8.39 12.16 10.35
N ASP A 47 -8.22 11.01 9.73
CA ASP A 47 -7.60 9.83 10.36
C ASP A 47 -6.14 10.11 10.74
N LEU A 48 -5.37 10.81 9.89
CA LEU A 48 -4.00 11.25 10.25
C LEU A 48 -4.01 12.22 11.43
N GLN A 49 -4.95 13.16 11.47
CA GLN A 49 -5.10 14.09 12.58
C GLN A 49 -5.44 13.37 13.90
N GLU A 50 -6.31 12.35 13.87
CA GLU A 50 -6.62 11.52 15.04
C GLU A 50 -5.39 10.75 15.56
N LEU A 51 -4.38 10.52 14.71
CA LEU A 51 -3.09 9.95 15.07
C LEU A 51 -2.03 11.00 15.42
N ASP A 52 -2.42 12.27 15.53
CA ASP A 52 -1.53 13.43 15.77
C ASP A 52 -0.41 13.55 14.73
N ILE A 53 -0.75 13.31 13.46
CA ILE A 53 0.16 13.39 12.32
C ILE A 53 -0.37 14.40 11.32
N LYS A 54 0.47 15.40 11.00
CA LYS A 54 0.19 16.32 9.90
C LYS A 54 0.68 15.71 8.58
N PRO A 55 0.02 15.99 7.44
CA PRO A 55 0.47 15.49 6.14
C PRO A 55 1.92 15.88 5.80
N GLU A 56 2.37 17.06 6.25
CA GLU A 56 3.73 17.55 6.06
C GLU A 56 4.79 16.76 6.84
N GLU A 57 4.36 15.94 7.81
CA GLU A 57 5.25 15.09 8.61
C GLU A 57 5.41 13.68 8.03
N VAL A 58 4.63 13.33 6.99
CA VAL A 58 4.83 12.08 6.25
C VAL A 58 6.12 12.18 5.47
N ASN A 59 7.03 11.23 5.70
CA ASN A 59 8.37 11.25 5.13
C ASN A 59 8.44 10.48 3.82
N ILE A 60 7.76 9.35 3.74
CA ILE A 60 7.88 8.41 2.62
C ILE A 60 6.50 7.88 2.26
N ILE A 61 6.23 7.76 0.96
CA ILE A 61 5.07 7.06 0.42
C ILE A 61 5.56 5.93 -0.48
N LEU A 62 5.12 4.72 -0.19
CA LEU A 62 5.38 3.53 -1.00
C LEU A 62 4.12 3.21 -1.80
N LEU A 63 4.21 3.21 -3.13
CA LEU A 63 3.10 2.85 -3.99
C LEU A 63 3.13 1.36 -4.31
N THR A 64 2.02 0.68 -4.06
CA THR A 64 1.86 -0.72 -4.49
C THR A 64 1.75 -0.79 -6.01
N HIS A 65 1.02 0.15 -6.61
CA HIS A 65 0.94 0.41 -8.04
C HIS A 65 0.31 1.79 -8.30
N THR A 66 0.25 2.23 -9.56
CA THR A 66 -0.13 3.60 -9.93
C THR A 66 -1.57 3.77 -10.42
N HIS A 67 -2.53 2.97 -9.94
CA HIS A 67 -3.94 3.27 -10.21
C HIS A 67 -4.45 4.44 -9.36
N TRP A 68 -5.47 5.13 -9.89
CA TRP A 68 -5.98 6.40 -9.35
C TRP A 68 -6.57 6.27 -7.94
N ASP A 69 -7.09 5.09 -7.60
CA ASP A 69 -7.65 4.70 -6.31
C ASP A 69 -6.56 4.35 -5.27
N HIS A 70 -5.29 4.33 -5.68
CA HIS A 70 -4.12 4.19 -4.81
C HIS A 70 -3.33 5.49 -4.68
N THR A 71 -3.37 6.35 -5.71
CA THR A 71 -2.50 7.53 -5.82
C THR A 71 -3.23 8.87 -5.72
N GLY A 72 -4.55 8.85 -5.50
CA GLY A 72 -5.42 10.02 -5.62
C GLY A 72 -5.06 11.18 -4.69
N ASN A 73 -4.44 10.91 -3.54
CA ASN A 73 -4.07 11.94 -2.55
C ASN A 73 -2.57 12.25 -2.48
N LEU A 74 -1.74 11.80 -3.42
CA LEU A 74 -0.31 12.17 -3.44
C LEU A 74 -0.06 13.69 -3.30
N PRO A 75 -0.81 14.60 -3.96
CA PRO A 75 -0.58 16.05 -3.84
C PRO A 75 -0.75 16.63 -2.44
N VAL A 76 -1.36 15.88 -1.52
CA VAL A 76 -1.54 16.29 -0.11
C VAL A 76 -0.22 16.23 0.66
N PHE A 77 0.69 15.33 0.29
CA PHE A 77 1.91 15.01 1.04
C PHE A 77 3.15 15.69 0.45
N LYS A 78 3.21 17.01 0.61
CA LYS A 78 4.21 17.87 -0.08
C LYS A 78 5.67 17.57 0.26
N ASN A 79 5.94 17.01 1.43
CA ASN A 79 7.30 16.74 1.93
C ASN A 79 7.71 15.27 1.77
N ALA A 80 6.79 14.40 1.32
CA ALA A 80 7.07 12.98 1.25
C ALA A 80 7.89 12.62 0.01
N GLU A 81 8.90 11.78 0.19
CA GLU A 81 9.54 11.09 -0.92
C GLU A 81 8.63 9.95 -1.41
N ILE A 82 8.24 10.00 -2.68
CA ILE A 82 7.34 9.01 -3.28
C ILE A 82 8.18 7.96 -3.98
N TYR A 83 7.98 6.70 -3.60
CA TYR A 83 8.60 5.54 -4.22
C TYR A 83 7.57 4.70 -4.97
N ASP A 84 7.79 4.60 -6.28
CA ASP A 84 6.98 3.85 -7.23
C ASP A 84 7.86 2.83 -7.96
N ALA A 85 7.30 2.22 -9.00
CA ALA A 85 8.01 1.23 -9.78
C ALA A 85 9.32 1.67 -10.42
N ASN A 86 9.49 2.96 -10.68
CA ASN A 86 10.58 3.52 -11.46
C ASN A 86 11.78 3.88 -10.57
N ASN A 87 11.55 4.16 -9.28
CA ASN A 87 12.59 4.60 -8.36
C ASN A 87 12.71 3.74 -7.08
N ILE A 88 11.89 2.69 -6.91
CA ILE A 88 11.90 1.86 -5.68
C ILE A 88 13.27 1.25 -5.35
N ASP A 89 14.12 1.02 -6.35
CA ASP A 89 15.46 0.47 -6.13
C ASP A 89 16.38 1.43 -5.37
N LYS A 90 15.98 2.71 -5.23
CA LYS A 90 16.66 3.73 -4.41
C LYS A 90 16.21 3.72 -2.95
N LEU A 91 15.17 2.96 -2.59
CA LEU A 91 14.64 2.91 -1.23
C LEU A 91 15.68 2.32 -0.26
N THR A 92 16.00 3.05 0.81
CA THR A 92 17.00 2.66 1.81
C THR A 92 16.41 2.13 3.13
N LEU A 93 15.10 1.85 3.17
CA LEU A 93 14.43 1.33 4.37
C LEU A 93 14.74 -0.16 4.61
N GLU A 94 15.76 -0.45 5.41
CA GLU A 94 16.28 -1.80 5.66
C GLU A 94 15.23 -2.86 6.11
N LYS A 95 14.15 -2.44 6.76
CA LYS A 95 13.13 -3.34 7.31
C LYS A 95 11.98 -3.64 6.35
N ILE A 96 11.92 -2.99 5.19
CA ILE A 96 10.86 -3.20 4.20
C ILE A 96 11.44 -3.97 3.02
N LYS A 97 10.98 -5.20 2.85
CA LYS A 97 11.32 -5.99 1.66
C LYS A 97 10.33 -5.67 0.55
N VAL A 98 10.86 -5.23 -0.59
CA VAL A 98 10.08 -4.96 -1.81
C VAL A 98 9.97 -6.24 -2.63
N ILE A 99 8.76 -6.58 -3.08
CA ILE A 99 8.48 -7.79 -3.83
C ILE A 99 7.72 -7.40 -5.11
N LYS A 100 8.38 -7.53 -6.27
CA LYS A 100 7.68 -7.38 -7.57
C LYS A 100 6.59 -8.45 -7.69
N THR A 101 5.37 -8.01 -7.98
CA THR A 101 4.18 -8.85 -8.12
C THR A 101 3.30 -8.39 -9.29
N PRO A 102 3.85 -8.35 -10.53
CA PRO A 102 3.06 -7.96 -11.69
C PRO A 102 1.87 -8.89 -11.89
N GLY A 103 0.81 -8.39 -12.50
CA GLY A 103 -0.37 -9.19 -12.84
C GLY A 103 -1.64 -8.37 -12.85
N HIS A 104 -1.95 -7.66 -11.77
CA HIS A 104 -3.00 -6.64 -11.80
C HIS A 104 -2.56 -5.47 -12.70
N THR A 105 -1.34 -4.99 -12.45
CA THR A 105 -0.61 -4.09 -13.33
C THR A 105 0.83 -4.57 -13.51
N LYS A 106 1.58 -4.00 -14.46
CA LYS A 106 3.01 -4.30 -14.64
C LYS A 106 3.88 -3.74 -13.52
N ASP A 107 3.45 -2.65 -12.91
CA ASP A 107 4.17 -1.92 -11.89
C ASP A 107 3.84 -2.40 -10.46
N SER A 108 2.87 -3.33 -10.32
CA SER A 108 2.43 -3.94 -9.07
C SER A 108 3.57 -4.53 -8.23
N ARG A 109 3.56 -4.19 -6.95
CA ARG A 109 4.50 -4.60 -5.91
C ARG A 109 3.79 -4.83 -4.59
N CYS A 110 4.32 -5.78 -3.82
CA CYS A 110 4.01 -5.94 -2.41
C CYS A 110 5.19 -5.47 -1.54
N PHE A 111 4.86 -5.03 -0.33
CA PHE A 111 5.83 -4.67 0.70
C PHE A 111 5.68 -5.61 1.89
N LEU A 112 6.79 -6.20 2.32
CA LEU A 112 6.82 -7.05 3.51
C LEU A 112 7.58 -6.33 4.62
N TYR A 113 6.90 -6.07 5.73
CA TYR A 113 7.48 -5.54 6.96
C TYR A 113 7.23 -6.53 8.09
N GLN A 114 8.29 -7.13 8.63
CA GLN A 114 8.19 -8.23 9.61
C GLN A 114 7.34 -9.39 9.05
N ASP A 115 6.19 -9.66 9.66
CA ASP A 115 5.19 -10.66 9.28
C ASP A 115 3.90 -10.02 8.72
N ILE A 116 3.97 -8.77 8.27
CA ILE A 116 2.86 -8.05 7.63
C ILE A 116 3.16 -7.89 6.15
N LEU A 117 2.25 -8.37 5.29
CA LEU A 117 2.34 -8.24 3.85
C LEU A 117 1.33 -7.20 3.36
N PHE A 118 1.82 -6.06 2.86
CA PHE A 118 1.02 -5.08 2.13
C PHE A 118 0.94 -5.52 0.67
N SER A 119 -0.18 -6.09 0.26
CA SER A 119 -0.28 -6.79 -1.02
C SER A 119 -0.77 -5.94 -2.18
N GLY A 120 -1.27 -4.73 -1.91
CA GLY A 120 -2.00 -3.95 -2.91
C GLY A 120 -3.07 -4.82 -3.56
N ASP A 121 -3.11 -4.79 -4.89
CA ASP A 121 -4.12 -5.51 -5.67
C ASP A 121 -3.62 -6.86 -6.17
N THR A 122 -2.59 -7.42 -5.54
CA THR A 122 -2.07 -8.75 -5.89
C THR A 122 -2.94 -9.86 -5.28
N ILE A 123 -3.23 -9.77 -3.98
CA ILE A 123 -4.06 -10.71 -3.24
C ILE A 123 -4.91 -9.96 -2.21
N PHE A 124 -6.15 -10.40 -2.07
CA PHE A 124 -7.13 -9.95 -1.10
C PHE A 124 -7.44 -11.04 -0.08
N HIS A 125 -8.31 -10.75 0.88
CA HIS A 125 -8.81 -11.75 1.80
C HIS A 125 -9.56 -12.85 1.05
N ASN A 126 -9.72 -14.01 1.69
CA ASN A 126 -10.44 -15.17 1.14
C ASN A 126 -9.91 -15.71 -0.21
N GLY A 127 -8.70 -15.32 -0.61
CA GLY A 127 -8.10 -15.73 -1.89
C GLY A 127 -8.53 -14.88 -3.10
N GLY A 128 -9.22 -13.75 -2.87
CA GLY A 128 -9.47 -12.75 -3.91
C GLY A 128 -8.17 -12.14 -4.45
N ARG A 129 -8.25 -11.43 -5.58
CA ARG A 129 -7.12 -10.73 -6.21
C ARG A 129 -7.62 -9.62 -7.14
N GLY A 130 -6.74 -8.68 -7.47
CA GLY A 130 -7.03 -7.62 -8.43
C GLY A 130 -7.33 -8.16 -9.83
N ARG A 131 -8.08 -7.36 -10.59
CA ARG A 131 -8.46 -7.66 -11.98
C ARG A 131 -7.24 -7.71 -12.90
N THR A 132 -7.28 -8.58 -13.91
CA THR A 132 -6.17 -8.73 -14.87
C THR A 132 -6.59 -8.52 -16.31
N ASP A 133 -7.84 -8.10 -16.55
CA ASP A 133 -8.45 -7.94 -17.86
C ASP A 133 -8.28 -6.52 -18.45
N LEU A 134 -7.73 -5.58 -17.67
CA LEU A 134 -7.44 -4.21 -18.08
C LEU A 134 -6.03 -4.09 -18.69
N PRO A 135 -5.72 -3.00 -19.44
CA PRO A 135 -4.39 -2.78 -20.01
C PRO A 135 -3.27 -2.87 -18.97
N GLY A 136 -2.24 -3.67 -19.28
CA GLY A 136 -1.13 -3.96 -18.37
C GLY A 136 -1.37 -5.15 -17.43
N GLY A 137 -2.62 -5.63 -17.34
CA GLY A 137 -3.01 -6.82 -16.61
C GLY A 137 -2.61 -8.13 -17.30
N SER A 138 -2.43 -9.19 -16.51
CA SER A 138 -2.04 -10.52 -16.96
C SER A 138 -2.36 -11.58 -15.91
N GLU A 139 -3.31 -12.46 -16.25
CA GLU A 139 -3.70 -13.60 -15.42
C GLU A 139 -2.51 -14.53 -15.11
N LYS A 140 -1.66 -14.78 -16.10
CA LYS A 140 -0.47 -15.61 -15.93
C LYS A 140 0.51 -14.99 -14.93
N GLU A 141 0.72 -13.67 -15.01
CA GLU A 141 1.65 -13.00 -14.10
C GLU A 141 1.08 -12.92 -12.68
N ILE A 142 -0.21 -12.63 -12.50
CA ILE A 142 -0.79 -12.57 -11.16
C ILE A 142 -0.71 -13.93 -10.46
N LEU A 143 -0.98 -15.03 -11.18
CA LEU A 143 -0.83 -16.39 -10.64
C LEU A 143 0.61 -16.68 -10.22
N ASN A 144 1.60 -16.34 -11.04
CA ASN A 144 3.02 -16.49 -10.69
C ASN A 144 3.40 -15.63 -9.47
N SER A 145 2.85 -14.41 -9.38
CA SER A 145 3.04 -13.51 -8.24
C SER A 145 2.45 -14.09 -6.96
N ILE A 146 1.25 -14.68 -7.02
CA ILE A 146 0.60 -15.37 -5.90
C ILE A 146 1.43 -16.59 -5.46
N GLU A 147 1.89 -17.43 -6.39
CA GLU A 147 2.75 -18.57 -6.06
C GLU A 147 4.06 -18.14 -5.38
N LYS A 148 4.62 -17.01 -5.80
CA LYS A 148 5.78 -16.42 -5.16
C LYS A 148 5.46 -15.94 -3.75
N LEU A 149 4.31 -15.29 -3.53
CA LEU A 149 3.87 -14.85 -2.20
C LEU A 149 3.59 -16.02 -1.26
N ASN A 150 3.05 -17.15 -1.76
CA ASN A 150 2.82 -18.37 -0.98
C ASN A 150 4.10 -18.98 -0.39
N LYS A 151 5.27 -18.64 -0.95
CA LYS A 151 6.59 -19.06 -0.46
C LYS A 151 7.18 -18.10 0.58
N ILE A 152 6.50 -16.98 0.86
CA ILE A 152 6.93 -15.96 1.81
C ILE A 152 6.17 -16.14 3.11
N LYS A 153 6.90 -16.13 4.23
CA LYS A 153 6.30 -16.23 5.55
C LYS A 153 5.79 -14.86 6.01
N TYR A 154 4.48 -14.69 6.05
CA TYR A 154 3.78 -13.59 6.71
C TYR A 154 2.62 -14.15 7.55
N LYS A 155 2.09 -13.35 8.48
CA LYS A 155 0.96 -13.71 9.35
C LYS A 155 -0.24 -12.80 9.15
N ILE A 156 0.00 -11.55 8.76
CA ILE A 156 -1.03 -10.53 8.58
C ILE A 156 -1.01 -10.11 7.11
N LEU A 157 -2.18 -10.16 6.48
CA LEU A 157 -2.39 -9.68 5.13
C LEU A 157 -3.03 -8.28 5.17
N CYS A 158 -2.48 -7.36 4.40
CA CYS A 158 -2.91 -5.97 4.29
C CYS A 158 -3.14 -5.62 2.82
N PRO A 159 -4.33 -5.92 2.27
CA PRO A 159 -4.63 -5.70 0.86
C PRO A 159 -4.87 -4.24 0.49
N GLY A 160 -4.82 -3.95 -0.81
CA GLY A 160 -5.22 -2.66 -1.38
C GLY A 160 -6.70 -2.38 -1.14
N HIS A 161 -7.57 -3.38 -1.28
CA HIS A 161 -9.01 -3.26 -1.04
C HIS A 161 -9.47 -4.27 0.01
N VAL A 162 -10.48 -3.88 0.78
CA VAL A 162 -11.21 -4.79 1.69
C VAL A 162 -12.54 -5.17 1.04
N ASP A 163 -12.88 -6.45 1.10
CA ASP A 163 -14.16 -6.99 0.63
C ASP A 163 -15.34 -6.45 1.46
#